data_AF-A0A9D2FN79-F1
#
_entry.id   AF-A0A9D2FN79-F1
#
_cell.length_a   1.000
_cell.length_b   1.000
_cell.length_c   1.000
_cell.angle_alpha   90.00
_cell.angle_beta   90.00
_cell.angle_gamma   90.00
#
_symmetry.space_group_name_H-M   'P 1'
#
loop_
_entity.id
_entity.type
_entity.pdbx_description
1 polymer ?
#
loop_
_entity_poly.entity_id
_entity_poly.type
_entity_poly.pdbx_seq_one_letter_code
_entity_poly.pdbx_strand_id
1 'polypeptide(L)'
;MPLQFSETYRPRRKEHAQIVGTVGLVVIVWSYQLKKTAYLALSTLAMAIFLAESCLLYADADTFTGIVLNAAAIVRNLLMLLWRARFGRELPAPIALCLLAVVWGVCAFRLTAWYTFLPPALQTVYTLCSLSKNYFVLKVGALVLESGNLFYNASVGAYIGILRQVVLVISVIVSTIAYASALRRQKSADISAVGHPAADCNENPSNTTALADNGSYCKSSIKQDYNKNVPPSDEQSTRQ
;
A
#
# COMPACT_ATOMS: atom_id res chain seq x y z
N MET A 1 0.91 25.98 -43.00
CA MET A 1 -0.53 25.95 -42.67
C MET A 1 -0.68 25.45 -41.24
N PRO A 2 -1.07 26.28 -40.27
CA PRO A 2 -1.44 25.78 -38.96
C PRO A 2 -2.76 25.01 -39.09
N LEU A 3 -2.73 23.72 -38.80
CA LEU A 3 -3.94 22.92 -38.62
C LEU A 3 -4.76 23.55 -37.50
N GLN A 4 -5.83 24.25 -37.85
CA GLN A 4 -6.88 24.67 -36.92
C GLN A 4 -7.57 23.41 -36.39
N PHE A 5 -6.97 22.78 -35.36
CA PHE A 5 -7.63 21.74 -34.59
C PHE A 5 -8.82 22.38 -33.89
N SER A 6 -10.02 22.08 -34.39
CA SER A 6 -11.27 22.76 -34.04
C SER A 6 -11.48 22.86 -32.52
N GLU A 7 -11.84 24.04 -32.04
CA GLU A 7 -12.21 24.31 -30.64
C GLU A 7 -13.32 23.38 -30.11
N THR A 8 -14.13 22.80 -31.00
CA THR A 8 -15.20 21.83 -30.71
C THR A 8 -14.72 20.51 -30.11
N TYR A 9 -13.44 20.15 -30.27
CA TYR A 9 -12.86 18.91 -29.71
C TYR A 9 -12.25 19.07 -28.30
N ARG A 10 -12.17 20.31 -27.81
CA ARG A 10 -11.62 20.63 -26.48
C ARG A 10 -12.57 20.30 -25.31
N PRO A 11 -13.90 20.55 -25.37
CA PRO A 11 -14.78 20.27 -24.24
C PRO A 11 -14.97 18.77 -24.00
N ARG A 12 -15.21 17.96 -25.05
CA ARG A 12 -15.40 16.50 -24.92
C ARG A 12 -14.20 15.78 -24.31
N ARG A 13 -12.97 16.21 -24.60
CA ARG A 13 -11.77 15.63 -23.99
C ARG A 13 -11.71 15.80 -22.48
N LYS A 14 -12.20 16.94 -21.96
CA LYS A 14 -12.22 17.22 -20.52
C LYS A 14 -13.25 16.36 -19.79
N GLU A 15 -14.41 16.13 -20.39
CA GLU A 15 -15.45 15.24 -19.85
C GLU A 15 -14.94 13.79 -19.74
N HIS A 16 -14.33 13.26 -20.80
CA HIS A 16 -13.76 11.91 -20.77
C HIS A 16 -12.65 11.77 -19.72
N ALA A 17 -11.76 12.77 -19.61
CA ALA A 17 -10.71 12.76 -18.60
C ALA A 17 -11.27 12.75 -17.17
N GLN A 18 -12.33 13.51 -16.88
CA GLN A 18 -12.98 13.53 -15.57
C GLN A 18 -13.62 12.17 -15.22
N ILE A 19 -14.28 11.53 -16.19
CA ILE A 19 -14.87 10.19 -16.00
C ILE A 19 -13.78 9.18 -15.67
N VAL A 20 -12.72 9.13 -16.48
CA VAL A 20 -11.57 8.24 -16.28
C VAL A 20 -10.94 8.49 -14.90
N GLY A 21 -10.75 9.76 -14.54
CA GLY A 21 -10.23 10.14 -13.23
C GLY A 21 -11.11 9.73 -12.07
N THR A 22 -12.43 9.77 -12.23
CA THR A 22 -13.38 9.34 -11.20
C THR A 22 -13.33 7.82 -10.99
N VAL A 23 -13.23 7.05 -12.08
CA VAL A 23 -13.03 5.59 -11.99
C VAL A 23 -11.72 5.28 -11.26
N GLY A 24 -10.63 5.96 -11.62
CA GLY A 24 -9.33 5.80 -10.94
C GLY A 24 -9.42 6.08 -9.44
N LEU A 25 -10.16 7.12 -9.05
CA LEU A 25 -10.41 7.49 -7.65
C LEU A 25 -11.14 6.38 -6.88
N VAL A 26 -12.19 5.80 -7.46
CA VAL A 26 -12.92 4.70 -6.83
C VAL A 26 -12.02 3.48 -6.63
N VAL A 27 -11.22 3.14 -7.65
CA VAL A 27 -10.31 1.99 -7.60
C VAL A 27 -9.23 2.17 -6.52
N ILE A 28 -8.61 3.35 -6.41
CA ILE A 28 -7.58 3.59 -5.39
C ILE A 28 -8.19 3.64 -3.97
N VAL A 29 -9.37 4.23 -3.80
CA VAL A 29 -10.09 4.25 -2.52
C VAL A 29 -10.39 2.82 -2.05
N TRP A 30 -10.85 1.97 -2.97
CA TRP A 30 -11.04 0.56 -2.66
C TRP A 30 -9.72 -0.13 -2.30
N SER A 31 -8.64 0.16 -3.05
CA SER A 31 -7.34 -0.46 -2.79
C SER A 31 -6.89 -0.31 -1.34
N TYR A 32 -7.10 0.85 -0.70
CA TYR A 32 -6.64 1.10 0.67
C TYR A 32 -7.25 0.11 1.67
N GLN A 33 -8.48 -0.35 1.43
CA GLN A 33 -9.18 -1.28 2.33
C GLN A 33 -8.66 -2.72 2.26
N LEU A 34 -7.78 -3.03 1.31
CA LEU A 34 -7.28 -4.38 1.09
C LEU A 34 -5.95 -4.66 1.81
N LYS A 35 -5.54 -5.93 1.78
CA LYS A 35 -4.22 -6.38 2.26
C LYS A 35 -3.11 -5.91 1.30
N LYS A 36 -1.86 -5.81 1.78
CA LYS A 36 -0.69 -5.29 1.04
C LYS A 36 -0.60 -5.75 -0.43
N THR A 37 -0.75 -7.05 -0.72
CA THR A 37 -0.61 -7.57 -2.10
C THR A 37 -1.75 -7.07 -3.01
N ALA A 38 -2.99 -7.15 -2.55
CA ALA A 38 -4.14 -6.70 -3.31
C ALA A 38 -4.19 -5.16 -3.43
N TYR A 39 -3.73 -4.45 -2.39
CA TYR A 39 -3.49 -3.01 -2.42
C TYR A 39 -2.54 -2.64 -3.56
N LEU A 40 -1.37 -3.28 -3.64
CA LEU A 40 -0.39 -3.01 -4.69
C LEU A 40 -0.96 -3.28 -6.09
N ALA A 41 -1.72 -4.36 -6.27
CA ALA A 41 -2.35 -4.68 -7.55
C ALA A 41 -3.40 -3.64 -7.97
N LEU A 42 -4.37 -3.34 -7.11
CA LEU A 42 -5.41 -2.33 -7.42
C LEU A 42 -4.83 -0.92 -7.50
N SER A 43 -3.82 -0.59 -6.70
CA SER A 43 -3.10 0.69 -6.80
C SER A 43 -2.40 0.80 -8.15
N THR A 44 -1.82 -0.28 -8.69
CA THR A 44 -1.25 -0.29 -10.05
C THR A 44 -2.32 0.00 -11.09
N LEU A 45 -3.49 -0.64 -10.99
CA LEU A 45 -4.61 -0.39 -11.89
C LEU A 45 -5.08 1.07 -11.80
N ALA A 46 -5.25 1.61 -10.60
CA ALA A 46 -5.64 3.01 -10.41
C ALA A 46 -4.61 3.98 -11.00
N MET A 47 -3.31 3.74 -10.79
CA MET A 47 -2.25 4.58 -11.36
C MET A 47 -2.20 4.49 -12.90
N ALA A 48 -2.53 3.34 -13.48
CA ALA A 48 -2.69 3.22 -14.94
C ALA A 48 -3.89 4.02 -15.47
N ILE A 49 -5.00 4.06 -14.71
CA ILE A 49 -6.16 4.88 -15.04
C ILE A 49 -5.82 6.38 -14.91
N PHE A 50 -5.11 6.79 -13.85
CA PHE A 50 -4.64 8.17 -13.70
C PHE A 50 -3.59 8.57 -14.74
N LEU A 51 -2.76 7.63 -15.19
CA LEU A 51 -1.86 7.85 -16.31
C LEU A 51 -2.65 8.13 -17.59
N ALA A 52 -3.70 7.36 -17.87
CA ALA A 52 -4.59 7.60 -19.00
C ALA A 52 -5.29 8.96 -18.91
N GLU A 53 -5.81 9.33 -17.72
CA GLU A 53 -6.36 10.68 -17.46
C GLU A 53 -5.31 11.76 -17.77
N SER A 54 -4.08 11.59 -17.27
CA SER A 54 -3.00 12.57 -17.46
C SER A 54 -2.60 12.69 -18.94
N CYS A 55 -2.61 11.59 -19.69
CA CYS A 55 -2.38 11.60 -21.14
C CYS A 55 -3.52 12.28 -21.92
N LEU A 56 -4.77 12.13 -21.48
CA LEU A 56 -5.91 12.84 -22.08
C LEU A 56 -5.86 14.35 -21.80
N LEU A 57 -5.26 14.75 -20.68
CA LEU A 57 -5.05 16.13 -20.25
C LEU A 57 -3.70 16.72 -20.69
N TYR A 58 -2.90 16.01 -21.51
CA TYR A 58 -1.52 16.35 -21.91
C TYR A 58 -1.34 17.69 -22.66
N ALA A 59 -2.39 18.52 -22.75
CA ALA A 59 -2.30 19.87 -23.27
C ALA A 59 -1.58 20.84 -22.32
N ASP A 60 -1.49 20.54 -21.02
CA ASP A 60 -0.95 21.47 -20.01
C ASP A 60 0.43 21.01 -19.49
N ALA A 61 1.38 21.93 -19.41
CA ALA A 61 2.78 21.67 -19.05
C ALA A 61 2.96 20.98 -17.68
N ASP A 62 2.01 21.17 -16.77
CA ASP A 62 2.02 20.62 -15.41
C ASP A 62 1.60 19.14 -15.35
N THR A 63 0.93 18.62 -16.39
CA THR A 63 0.52 17.20 -16.46
C THR A 63 1.68 16.25 -16.71
N PHE A 64 2.82 16.73 -17.24
CA PHE A 64 3.99 15.90 -17.52
C PHE A 64 4.55 15.24 -16.24
N THR A 65 4.68 16.00 -15.15
CA THR A 65 5.16 15.45 -13.86
C THR A 65 4.19 14.38 -13.35
N GLY A 66 2.88 14.59 -13.50
CA GLY A 66 1.86 13.58 -13.17
C GLY A 66 2.02 12.29 -13.97
N ILE A 67 2.29 12.38 -15.28
CA ILE A 67 2.55 11.22 -16.15
C ILE A 67 3.76 10.44 -15.65
N VAL A 68 4.88 11.12 -15.41
CA VAL A 68 6.13 10.48 -14.96
C VAL A 68 5.93 9.80 -13.61
N LEU A 69 5.28 10.45 -12.66
CA LEU A 69 5.07 9.90 -11.32
C LEU A 69 4.08 8.72 -11.32
N ASN A 70 3.01 8.79 -12.11
CA ASN A 70 2.07 7.68 -12.28
C ASN A 70 2.75 6.48 -12.96
N ALA A 71 3.53 6.70 -14.02
CA ALA A 71 4.31 5.65 -14.68
C ALA A 71 5.32 5.00 -13.72
N ALA A 72 6.03 5.81 -12.93
CA ALA A 72 6.95 5.31 -11.92
C ALA A 72 6.24 4.51 -10.81
N ALA A 73 5.05 4.95 -10.40
CA ALA A 73 4.22 4.22 -9.42
C ALA A 73 3.82 2.83 -9.95
N ILE A 74 3.42 2.75 -11.23
CA ILE A 74 3.10 1.49 -11.90
C ILE A 74 4.32 0.56 -11.91
N VAL A 75 5.47 1.05 -12.38
CA VAL A 75 6.71 0.27 -12.44
C VAL A 75 7.12 -0.21 -11.06
N ARG A 76 7.10 0.66 -10.05
CA ARG A 76 7.40 0.30 -8.66
C ARG A 76 6.47 -0.80 -8.14
N ASN A 77 5.16 -0.63 -8.30
CA ASN A 77 4.19 -1.58 -7.78
C ASN A 77 4.32 -2.95 -8.48
N LEU A 78 4.52 -2.95 -9.80
CA LEU A 78 4.78 -4.17 -10.56
C LEU A 78 6.08 -4.86 -10.13
N LEU A 79 7.16 -4.11 -9.96
CA LEU A 79 8.42 -4.65 -9.45
C LEU A 79 8.23 -5.29 -8.07
N MET A 80 7.51 -4.64 -7.16
CA MET A 80 7.21 -5.21 -5.84
C MET A 80 6.37 -6.49 -5.92
N LEU A 81 5.35 -6.52 -6.76
CA LEU A 81 4.49 -7.69 -6.96
C LEU A 81 5.27 -8.86 -7.57
N LEU A 82 6.02 -8.61 -8.65
CA LEU A 82 6.80 -9.62 -9.35
C LEU A 82 7.95 -10.15 -8.49
N TRP A 83 8.65 -9.28 -7.77
CA TRP A 83 9.75 -9.68 -6.90
C TRP A 83 9.26 -10.56 -5.75
N ARG A 84 8.12 -10.18 -5.15
CA ARG A 84 7.50 -10.97 -4.09
C ARG A 84 6.99 -12.32 -4.61
N ALA A 85 6.39 -12.35 -5.79
CA ALA A 85 5.92 -13.59 -6.42
C ALA A 85 7.06 -14.53 -6.79
N ARG A 86 8.19 -14.00 -7.30
CA ARG A 86 9.33 -14.81 -7.77
C ARG A 86 10.28 -15.25 -6.66
N PHE A 87 10.56 -14.38 -5.69
CA PHE A 87 11.60 -14.61 -4.68
C PHE A 87 11.07 -14.73 -3.25
N GLY A 88 9.76 -14.50 -3.02
CA GLY A 88 9.16 -14.55 -1.68
C GLY A 88 9.68 -13.46 -0.72
N ARG A 89 10.40 -12.45 -1.24
CA ARG A 89 11.07 -11.40 -0.47
C ARG A 89 10.60 -10.02 -0.94
N GLU A 90 10.83 -9.00 -0.12
CA GLU A 90 10.58 -7.61 -0.50
C GLU A 90 11.62 -7.13 -1.53
N LEU A 91 11.26 -6.10 -2.29
CA LEU A 91 12.15 -5.50 -3.29
C LEU A 91 13.40 -4.91 -2.61
N PRO A 92 14.62 -5.20 -3.09
CA PRO A 92 15.84 -4.65 -2.49
C PRO A 92 15.92 -3.14 -2.73
N ALA A 93 16.31 -2.39 -1.70
CA ALA A 93 16.39 -0.93 -1.73
C ALA A 93 17.20 -0.34 -2.90
N PRO A 94 18.33 -0.91 -3.35
CA PRO A 94 19.08 -0.37 -4.48
C PRO A 94 18.27 -0.28 -5.78
N ILE A 95 17.39 -1.25 -6.05
CA ILE A 95 16.54 -1.24 -7.26
C ILE A 95 15.52 -0.10 -7.17
N ALA A 96 14.93 0.10 -6.00
CA ALA A 96 14.01 1.21 -5.77
C ALA A 96 14.71 2.57 -5.85
N LEU A 97 15.92 2.70 -5.33
CA LEU A 97 16.74 3.91 -5.43
C LEU A 97 17.13 4.21 -6.89
N CYS A 98 17.45 3.18 -7.68
CA CYS A 98 17.70 3.34 -9.11
C CYS A 98 16.46 3.87 -9.84
N LEU A 99 15.28 3.33 -9.57
CA LEU A 99 14.02 3.84 -10.11
C LEU A 99 13.79 5.30 -9.71
N LEU A 100 14.01 5.64 -8.44
CA LEU A 100 13.88 7.01 -7.94
C LEU A 100 14.88 7.96 -8.62
N ALA A 101 16.12 7.55 -8.81
CA ALA A 101 17.13 8.35 -9.51
C ALA A 101 16.71 8.65 -10.95
N VAL A 102 16.12 7.68 -11.65
CA VAL A 102 15.55 7.90 -12.99
C VAL A 102 14.40 8.91 -12.94
N VAL A 103 13.47 8.77 -11.99
CA VAL A 103 12.35 9.73 -11.83
C VAL A 103 12.86 11.14 -11.58
N TRP A 104 13.80 11.31 -10.66
CA TRP A 104 14.41 12.59 -10.37
C TRP A 104 15.16 13.16 -11.58
N GLY A 105 15.89 12.33 -12.32
CA GLY A 105 16.58 12.73 -13.55
C GLY A 105 15.62 13.21 -14.65
N VAL A 106 14.51 12.50 -14.87
CA VAL A 106 13.48 12.89 -15.85
C VAL A 106 12.76 14.17 -15.42
N CYS A 107 12.46 14.31 -14.13
CA CYS A 107 11.81 15.51 -13.59
C CYS A 107 12.74 16.72 -13.53
N ALA A 108 14.07 16.54 -13.42
CA ALA A 108 15.04 17.61 -13.16
C ALA A 108 14.89 18.82 -14.10
N PHE A 109 14.65 18.59 -15.40
CA PHE A 109 14.50 19.65 -16.40
C PHE A 109 13.23 20.50 -16.23
N ARG A 110 12.30 20.10 -15.34
CA ARG A 110 11.03 20.78 -15.06
C ARG A 110 10.92 21.32 -13.64
N LEU A 111 11.95 21.14 -12.81
CA LEU A 111 11.98 21.61 -11.43
C LEU A 111 12.41 23.08 -11.36
N THR A 112 11.54 23.98 -11.83
CA THR A 112 11.87 25.43 -11.90
C THR A 112 11.42 26.21 -10.67
N ALA A 113 10.33 25.80 -10.01
CA ALA A 113 9.82 26.45 -8.81
C ALA A 113 9.88 25.49 -7.60
N TRP A 114 10.09 26.02 -6.40
CA TRP A 114 10.29 25.21 -5.19
C TRP A 114 9.16 24.19 -4.92
N TYR A 115 7.91 24.53 -5.25
CA TYR A 115 6.76 23.64 -5.04
C TYR A 115 6.68 22.51 -6.08
N THR A 116 7.38 22.60 -7.21
CA THR A 116 7.43 21.54 -8.24
C THR A 116 8.27 20.34 -7.81
N PHE A 117 9.14 20.52 -6.81
CA PHE A 117 9.91 19.45 -6.18
C PHE A 117 9.05 18.57 -5.26
N LEU A 118 7.90 19.09 -4.82
CA LEU A 118 7.09 18.44 -3.80
C LEU A 118 6.53 17.08 -4.27
N PRO A 119 5.91 16.95 -5.46
CA PRO A 119 5.37 15.65 -5.89
C PRO A 119 6.45 14.55 -6.04
N PRO A 120 7.62 14.79 -6.67
CA PRO A 120 8.71 13.81 -6.70
C PRO A 120 9.26 13.46 -5.31
N ALA A 121 9.36 14.43 -4.40
CA ALA A 121 9.80 14.19 -3.03
C ALA A 121 8.81 13.31 -2.25
N LEU A 122 7.52 13.59 -2.34
CA LEU A 122 6.48 12.77 -1.71
C LEU A 122 6.47 11.34 -2.26
N GLN A 123 6.62 11.19 -3.58
CA GLN A 123 6.72 9.88 -4.21
C GLN A 123 7.96 9.11 -3.76
N THR A 124 9.06 9.81 -3.48
CA THR A 124 10.29 9.23 -2.89
C THR A 124 10.01 8.70 -1.50
N VAL A 125 9.44 9.51 -0.62
CA VAL A 125 9.08 9.11 0.75
C VAL A 125 8.17 7.89 0.73
N TYR A 126 7.11 7.93 -0.07
CA TYR A 126 6.17 6.83 -0.18
C TYR A 126 6.82 5.55 -0.72
N THR A 127 7.71 5.67 -1.72
CA THR A 127 8.46 4.54 -2.25
C THR A 127 9.33 3.89 -1.17
N LEU A 128 10.06 4.68 -0.37
CA LEU A 128 10.85 4.14 0.73
C LEU A 128 9.97 3.47 1.79
N CYS A 129 8.83 4.06 2.16
CA CYS A 129 7.87 3.45 3.07
C CYS A 129 7.30 2.12 2.52
N SER A 130 7.06 2.03 1.21
CA SER A 130 6.49 0.83 0.58
C SER A 130 7.44 -0.38 0.57
N LEU A 131 8.75 -0.16 0.71
CA LEU A 131 9.76 -1.23 0.84
C LEU A 131 9.70 -1.94 2.20
N SER A 132 9.06 -1.30 3.19
CA SER A 132 8.95 -1.89 4.52
C SER A 132 8.06 -3.14 4.51
N LYS A 133 8.42 -4.12 5.34
CA LYS A 133 7.59 -5.31 5.58
C LYS A 133 6.29 -4.96 6.32
N ASN A 134 6.33 -3.91 7.13
CA ASN A 134 5.21 -3.50 7.97
C ASN A 134 4.17 -2.72 7.15
N TYR A 135 2.98 -3.29 6.99
CA TYR A 135 1.90 -2.66 6.23
C TYR A 135 1.45 -1.31 6.82
N PHE A 136 1.61 -1.09 8.13
CA PHE A 136 1.32 0.19 8.76
C PHE A 136 2.20 1.32 8.21
N VAL A 137 3.50 1.07 8.01
CA VAL A 137 4.44 2.06 7.48
C VAL A 137 4.09 2.44 6.05
N LEU A 138 3.64 1.49 5.24
CA LEU A 138 3.13 1.76 3.89
C LEU A 138 1.88 2.65 3.93
N LYS A 139 0.94 2.43 4.86
CA LYS A 139 -0.25 3.29 5.01
C LYS A 139 0.09 4.70 5.48
N VAL A 140 1.03 4.84 6.42
CA VAL A 140 1.54 6.16 6.85
C VAL A 140 2.23 6.87 5.68
N GLY A 141 3.05 6.16 4.90
CA GLY A 141 3.66 6.72 3.70
C GLY A 141 2.63 7.19 2.67
N ALA A 142 1.57 6.41 2.46
CA ALA A 142 0.46 6.82 1.59
C ALA A 142 -0.23 8.06 2.14
N LEU A 143 -0.46 8.15 3.45
CA LEU A 143 -1.06 9.33 4.07
C LEU A 143 -0.21 10.59 3.87
N VAL A 144 1.12 10.46 3.99
CA VAL A 144 2.07 11.56 3.75
C VAL A 144 2.01 11.99 2.28
N LEU A 145 2.03 11.03 1.34
CA LEU A 145 1.89 11.29 -0.09
C LEU A 145 0.59 12.05 -0.39
N GLU A 146 -0.54 11.52 0.06
CA GLU A 146 -1.83 12.09 -0.24
C GLU A 146 -2.02 13.48 0.43
N SER A 147 -1.52 13.67 1.65
CA SER A 147 -1.58 14.97 2.33
C SER A 147 -0.66 16.00 1.69
N GLY A 148 0.53 15.59 1.26
CA GLY A 148 1.45 16.48 0.56
C GLY A 148 0.92 16.88 -0.82
N ASN A 149 0.29 15.96 -1.54
CA ASN A 149 -0.39 16.28 -2.80
C ASN A 149 -1.59 17.22 -2.58
N LEU A 150 -2.25 17.17 -1.41
CA LEU A 150 -3.34 18.10 -1.08
C LEU A 150 -2.79 19.52 -0.95
N PHE A 151 -1.67 19.66 -0.21
CA PHE A 151 -0.98 20.92 -0.06
C PHE A 151 -0.46 21.47 -1.40
N TYR A 152 0.10 20.59 -2.24
CA TYR A 152 0.52 20.95 -3.60
C TYR A 152 -0.67 21.50 -4.42
N ASN A 153 -1.77 20.74 -4.50
CA ASN A 153 -2.96 21.13 -5.26
C ASN A 153 -3.59 22.44 -4.75
N ALA A 154 -3.55 22.67 -3.43
CA ALA A 154 -3.99 23.93 -2.83
C ALA A 154 -3.08 25.10 -3.24
N SER A 155 -1.76 24.88 -3.26
CA SER A 155 -0.76 25.90 -3.61
C SER A 155 -0.85 26.34 -5.08
N VAL A 156 -1.17 25.40 -5.99
CA VAL A 156 -1.33 25.69 -7.43
C VAL A 156 -2.77 26.08 -7.81
N GLY A 157 -3.71 26.11 -6.86
CA GLY A 157 -5.11 26.47 -7.11
C GLY A 157 -5.91 25.43 -7.90
N ALA A 158 -5.50 24.16 -7.88
CA ALA A 158 -6.15 23.07 -8.61
C ALA A 158 -7.37 22.52 -7.84
N TYR A 159 -8.50 23.23 -7.85
CA TYR A 159 -9.69 22.90 -7.04
C TYR A 159 -10.23 21.48 -7.20
N ILE A 160 -10.29 20.96 -8.43
CA ILE A 160 -10.70 19.56 -8.67
C ILE A 160 -9.69 18.57 -8.08
N GLY A 161 -8.40 18.89 -8.16
CA GLY A 161 -7.33 18.14 -7.52
C GLY A 161 -7.47 18.14 -6.00
N ILE A 162 -7.81 19.28 -5.39
CA ILE A 162 -8.07 19.40 -3.95
C ILE A 162 -9.20 18.45 -3.53
N LEU A 163 -10.35 18.49 -4.21
CA LEU A 163 -11.50 17.62 -3.89
C LEU A 163 -11.15 16.14 -3.95
N ARG A 164 -10.48 15.70 -5.03
CA ARG A 164 -9.99 14.33 -5.17
C ARG A 164 -9.10 13.95 -3.98
N GLN A 165 -8.19 14.84 -3.63
CA GLN A 165 -7.17 14.60 -2.63
C GLN A 165 -7.73 14.53 -1.21
N VAL A 166 -8.77 15.33 -0.91
CA VAL A 166 -9.53 15.22 0.35
C VAL A 166 -10.15 13.83 0.50
N VAL A 167 -10.78 13.29 -0.56
CA VAL A 167 -11.35 11.95 -0.54
C VAL A 167 -10.28 10.88 -0.28
N LEU A 168 -9.12 11.00 -0.93
CA LEU A 168 -8.00 10.09 -0.74
C LEU A 168 -7.45 10.14 0.70
N VAL A 169 -7.21 11.32 1.24
CA VAL A 169 -6.71 11.50 2.62
C VAL A 169 -7.68 10.88 3.62
N ILE A 170 -8.99 11.18 3.52
CA ILE A 170 -10.00 10.59 4.41
C ILE A 170 -10.00 9.06 4.29
N SER A 171 -9.95 8.52 3.07
CA SER A 171 -9.93 7.08 2.83
C SER A 171 -8.72 6.40 3.49
N VAL A 172 -7.52 6.99 3.36
CA VAL A 172 -6.30 6.48 3.98
C VAL A 172 -6.38 6.55 5.50
N ILE A 173 -6.90 7.64 6.08
CA ILE A 173 -7.07 7.79 7.54
C ILE A 173 -7.97 6.69 8.08
N VAL A 174 -9.17 6.52 7.51
CA VAL A 174 -10.13 5.49 7.91
C VAL A 174 -9.48 4.11 7.85
N SER A 175 -8.79 3.83 6.74
CA SER A 175 -8.12 2.55 6.54
C SER A 175 -6.97 2.30 7.52
N THR A 176 -6.23 3.35 7.90
CA THR A 176 -5.11 3.27 8.86
C THR A 176 -5.63 3.02 10.27
N ILE A 177 -6.70 3.69 10.68
CA ILE A 177 -7.36 3.49 11.99
C ILE A 177 -7.94 2.08 12.08
N ALA A 178 -8.63 1.61 11.04
CA ALA A 178 -9.16 0.26 10.97
C ALA A 178 -8.06 -0.81 11.12
N TYR A 179 -6.92 -0.61 10.46
CA TYR A 179 -5.78 -1.51 10.60
C TYR A 179 -5.14 -1.47 12.00
N ALA A 180 -4.94 -0.28 12.56
CA ALA A 180 -4.34 -0.11 13.89
C ALA A 180 -5.20 -0.73 14.99
N SER A 181 -6.53 -0.56 14.91
CA SER A 181 -7.47 -1.17 15.85
C SER A 181 -7.49 -2.70 15.75
N ALA A 182 -7.43 -3.27 14.54
CA ALA A 182 -7.32 -4.72 14.35
C ALA A 182 -6.03 -5.29 14.97
N LEU A 183 -4.90 -4.60 14.78
CA LEU A 183 -3.62 -5.01 15.36
C LEU A 183 -3.64 -4.98 16.91
N ARG A 184 -4.28 -3.96 17.50
CA ARG A 184 -4.45 -3.88 18.96
C ARG A 184 -5.29 -5.03 19.51
N ARG A 185 -6.39 -5.39 18.82
CA ARG A 185 -7.25 -6.51 19.22
C ARG A 185 -6.51 -7.85 19.20
N GLN A 186 -5.67 -8.09 18.19
CA GLN A 186 -4.84 -9.30 18.13
C GLN A 186 -3.86 -9.36 19.30
N LYS A 187 -3.13 -8.28 19.56
CA LYS A 187 -2.18 -8.23 20.67
C LYS A 187 -2.85 -8.49 22.03
N SER A 188 -4.06 -7.97 22.26
CA SER A 188 -4.81 -8.24 23.48
C SER A 188 -5.25 -9.71 23.60
N ALA A 189 -5.67 -10.33 22.49
CA ALA A 189 -6.07 -11.74 22.48
C ALA A 189 -4.89 -12.69 22.74
N ASP A 190 -3.71 -12.40 22.18
CA ASP A 190 -2.50 -13.19 22.39
C ASP A 190 -2.04 -13.13 23.86
N ILE A 191 -2.13 -11.96 24.50
CA ILE A 191 -1.80 -11.79 25.92
C ILE A 191 -2.77 -12.58 26.81
N SER A 192 -4.08 -12.56 26.50
CA SER A 192 -5.06 -13.37 27.23
C SER A 192 -4.86 -14.87 27.06
N ALA A 193 -4.33 -15.33 25.91
CA ALA A 193 -4.05 -16.76 25.67
C ALA A 193 -2.81 -17.27 26.43
N VAL A 194 -1.83 -16.41 26.71
CA VAL A 194 -0.63 -16.76 27.51
C VAL A 194 -0.91 -16.74 29.02
N GLY A 195 -1.96 -16.03 29.46
CA GLY A 195 -2.36 -15.90 30.87
C GLY A 195 -3.18 -17.07 31.46
N HIS A 196 -3.41 -18.14 30.71
CA HIS A 196 -3.92 -19.39 31.27
C HIS A 196 -2.77 -20.40 31.38
N PRO A 197 -2.12 -20.53 32.56
CA PRO A 197 -1.32 -21.72 32.80
C PRO A 197 -2.24 -22.92 32.55
N ALA A 198 -1.76 -23.87 31.75
CA ALA A 198 -2.43 -25.15 31.59
C ALA A 198 -2.70 -25.69 33.00
N ALA A 199 -3.96 -25.67 33.41
CA ALA A 199 -4.38 -26.43 34.56
C ALA A 199 -3.99 -27.87 34.24
N ASP A 200 -3.11 -28.43 35.05
CA ASP A 200 -2.75 -29.84 35.09
C ASP A 200 -4.05 -30.67 35.04
N CYS A 201 -4.41 -31.15 33.85
CA CYS A 201 -5.38 -32.23 33.71
C CYS A 201 -4.64 -33.53 33.99
N ASN A 202 -4.23 -33.73 35.25
CA ASN A 202 -3.81 -35.02 35.76
C ASN A 202 -5.01 -35.67 36.45
N GLU A 203 -5.96 -36.18 35.66
CA GLU A 203 -7.00 -37.08 36.17
C GLU A 203 -6.69 -38.50 35.69
N ASN A 204 -6.21 -39.30 36.63
CA ASN A 204 -6.11 -40.76 36.52
C ASN A 204 -7.54 -41.36 36.51
N PRO A 205 -7.79 -42.49 35.81
CA PRO A 205 -9.14 -42.93 35.51
C PRO A 205 -9.67 -43.86 36.61
N SER A 206 -10.82 -43.52 37.19
CA SER A 206 -11.66 -44.50 37.88
C SER A 206 -13.13 -44.16 37.70
N ASN A 207 -13.76 -44.96 36.84
CA ASN A 207 -15.20 -45.16 36.69
C ASN A 207 -15.99 -44.93 37.97
N THR A 208 -17.02 -44.08 37.96
CA THR A 208 -18.43 -44.50 38.11
C THR A 208 -19.41 -43.34 37.88
N THR A 209 -20.32 -43.56 36.93
CA THR A 209 -21.76 -43.21 36.90
C THR A 209 -22.29 -41.78 37.20
N ALA A 210 -23.21 -41.40 36.30
CA ALA A 210 -24.44 -40.63 36.50
C ALA A 210 -24.41 -39.11 36.23
N LEU A 211 -24.87 -38.77 35.02
CA LEU A 211 -25.94 -37.81 34.70
C LEU A 211 -26.15 -36.61 35.64
N ALA A 212 -25.76 -35.41 35.19
CA ALA A 212 -26.65 -34.24 35.10
C ALA A 212 -25.89 -33.01 34.54
N ASP A 213 -26.27 -32.63 33.33
CA ASP A 213 -26.63 -31.29 32.85
C ASP A 213 -25.72 -30.04 33.07
N ASN A 214 -25.66 -29.27 31.98
CA ASN A 214 -25.20 -27.88 31.81
C ASN A 214 -23.71 -27.53 31.96
N GLY A 215 -23.06 -27.29 30.81
CA GLY A 215 -21.97 -26.32 30.73
C GLY A 215 -20.88 -26.63 29.69
N SER A 216 -20.59 -25.63 28.87
CA SER A 216 -19.27 -25.33 28.32
C SER A 216 -18.56 -26.41 27.49
N TYR A 217 -18.58 -26.24 26.16
CA TYR A 217 -17.54 -26.80 25.31
C TYR A 217 -16.86 -25.69 24.51
N CYS A 218 -15.80 -25.15 25.11
CA CYS A 218 -14.67 -24.59 24.35
C CYS A 218 -14.10 -25.72 23.47
N LYS A 219 -14.24 -25.60 22.14
CA LYS A 219 -13.48 -26.41 21.19
C LYS A 219 -12.59 -25.48 20.36
N SER A 220 -11.49 -25.06 20.97
CA SER A 220 -10.35 -24.46 20.28
C SER A 220 -9.61 -25.56 19.50
N SER A 221 -9.80 -25.61 18.19
CA SER A 221 -8.89 -26.34 17.30
C SER A 221 -7.86 -25.38 16.75
N ILE A 222 -6.84 -25.11 17.57
CA ILE A 222 -5.59 -24.49 17.14
C ILE A 222 -4.83 -25.53 16.32
N LYS A 223 -4.82 -25.39 14.99
CA LYS A 223 -3.76 -25.95 14.15
C LYS A 223 -2.58 -24.97 14.19
N GLN A 224 -1.66 -25.20 15.13
CA GLN A 224 -0.32 -24.65 15.09
C GLN A 224 0.50 -25.53 14.14
N ASP A 225 0.79 -25.01 12.96
CA ASP A 225 1.79 -25.58 12.05
C ASP A 225 2.81 -24.47 11.76
N TYR A 226 3.80 -24.31 12.64
CA TYR A 226 5.00 -23.52 12.41
C TYR A 226 6.07 -23.91 13.45
N ASN A 227 6.98 -24.83 13.09
CA ASN A 227 8.43 -24.56 13.08
C ASN A 227 9.22 -25.78 12.55
N LYS A 228 9.60 -25.74 11.27
CA LYS A 228 10.83 -26.39 10.80
C LYS A 228 11.79 -25.27 10.47
N ASN A 229 12.92 -25.22 11.19
CA ASN A 229 14.26 -24.81 10.75
C ASN A 229 15.07 -24.34 11.96
N VAL A 230 15.51 -25.31 12.78
CA VAL A 230 16.73 -25.18 13.59
C VAL A 230 17.73 -26.16 12.98
N PRO A 231 18.91 -25.71 12.52
CA PRO A 231 19.94 -26.60 11.99
C PRO A 231 20.68 -27.32 13.13
N PRO A 232 21.14 -28.57 12.94
CA PRO A 232 21.92 -29.27 13.94
C PRO A 232 23.33 -28.69 14.04
N SER A 233 23.76 -28.43 15.27
CA SER A 233 25.12 -28.17 15.69
C SER A 233 25.81 -29.52 15.97
N ASP A 234 26.70 -29.95 15.07
CA ASP A 234 27.60 -31.07 15.31
C ASP A 234 28.93 -30.55 15.84
N GLU A 235 29.16 -30.80 17.11
CA GLU A 235 30.47 -30.78 17.75
C GLU A 235 30.94 -32.24 17.84
N GLN A 236 31.92 -32.65 17.02
CA GLN A 236 32.78 -33.79 17.37
C GLN A 236 34.18 -33.66 16.78
N SER A 237 35.10 -33.36 17.69
CA SER A 237 36.54 -33.58 17.67
C SER A 237 36.91 -35.01 17.22
N THR A 238 37.88 -35.17 16.31
CA THR A 238 39.16 -35.89 16.54
C THR A 238 39.97 -36.15 15.26
N ARG A 239 41.29 -35.89 15.35
CA ARG A 239 42.42 -36.64 14.74
C ARG A 239 42.47 -36.81 13.20
N GLN A 240 43.30 -36.02 12.52
CA GLN A 240 44.69 -36.33 12.10
C GLN A 240 45.27 -35.16 11.30
#